data_AF-A0YCX2-F1
#
_entry.id   AF-A0YCX2-F1
#
_cell.length_a   1.000
_cell.length_b   1.000
_cell.length_c   1.000
_cell.angle_alpha   90.00
_cell.angle_beta   90.00
_cell.angle_gamma   90.00
#
_symmetry.space_group_name_H-M   'P 1'
#
loop_
_entity.id
_entity.type
_entity.pdbx_description
1 polymer ?
#
loop_
_entity_poly.entity_id
_entity_poly.type
_entity_poly.pdbx_seq_one_letter_code
_entity_poly.pdbx_strand_id
1 'polypeptide(L)'
;MPDQVHLEKKRYSLTAMLGDAGSLPFIMLAGLMVFAHLNGAGLESVSLAGLYPAHVFIAYSAVILTFLGGALWERSRRAESGGSSDLAKAMIVLSNFVALTAWACLLLATVGATMMIFAVCLLAGGFLSLLWADVMTESRYFTLKLLSSSYGLMRVRITSLVVLLHILVAALMFLELNV
;
A
#
# COMPACT_ATOMS: atom_id res chain seq x y z
N MET A 1 30.40 -36.65 -21.14
CA MET A 1 29.26 -36.56 -20.20
C MET A 1 28.79 -35.12 -20.22
N PRO A 2 27.53 -34.80 -20.54
CA PRO A 2 27.06 -33.43 -20.52
C PRO A 2 26.79 -33.01 -19.07
N ASP A 3 27.36 -31.88 -18.69
CA ASP A 3 27.13 -31.23 -17.40
C ASP A 3 25.64 -30.90 -17.24
N GLN A 4 25.05 -31.45 -16.18
CA GLN A 4 23.69 -31.13 -15.76
C GLN A 4 23.67 -29.68 -15.27
N VAL A 5 23.22 -28.77 -16.14
CA VAL A 5 22.81 -27.43 -15.76
C VAL A 5 21.61 -27.58 -14.84
N HIS A 6 21.87 -27.70 -13.53
CA HIS A 6 20.85 -27.57 -12.51
C HIS A 6 20.28 -26.15 -12.63
N LEU A 7 19.11 -26.04 -13.25
CA LEU A 7 18.27 -24.86 -13.19
C LEU A 7 17.94 -24.61 -11.72
N GLU A 8 18.73 -23.77 -11.08
CA GLU A 8 18.54 -23.34 -9.71
C GLU A 8 17.20 -22.59 -9.65
N LYS A 9 16.15 -23.30 -9.24
CA LYS A 9 14.81 -22.75 -9.07
C LYS A 9 14.90 -21.71 -7.95
N LYS A 10 15.07 -20.44 -8.32
CA LYS A 10 15.12 -19.29 -7.41
C LYS A 10 13.93 -19.37 -6.46
N ARG A 11 14.16 -19.83 -5.23
CA ARG A 11 13.11 -19.95 -4.21
C ARG A 11 12.58 -18.54 -3.98
N TYR A 12 11.32 -18.31 -4.30
CA TYR A 12 10.64 -17.08 -3.91
C TYR A 12 10.78 -16.94 -2.40
N SER A 13 11.39 -15.84 -1.94
CA SER A 13 11.46 -15.55 -0.51
C SER A 13 10.03 -15.46 0.03
N LEU A 14 9.74 -16.12 1.15
CA LEU A 14 8.41 -16.09 1.79
C LEU A 14 7.93 -14.64 1.99
N THR A 15 8.85 -13.72 2.30
CA THR A 15 8.56 -12.29 2.43
C THR A 15 8.04 -11.68 1.12
N ALA A 16 8.57 -12.09 -0.03
CA ALA A 16 8.10 -11.64 -1.34
C ALA A 16 6.73 -12.21 -1.68
N MET A 17 6.53 -13.49 -1.37
CA MET A 17 5.22 -14.13 -1.57
C MET A 17 4.13 -13.47 -0.72
N LEU A 18 4.40 -13.20 0.56
CA LEU A 18 3.46 -12.53 1.46
C LEU A 18 3.20 -11.07 1.05
N GLY A 19 4.24 -10.36 0.60
CA GLY A 19 4.08 -9.01 0.06
C GLY A 19 3.17 -8.98 -1.15
N ASP A 20 3.40 -9.86 -2.13
CA ASP A 20 2.58 -9.97 -3.33
C ASP A 20 1.15 -10.42 -2.99
N ALA A 21 0.98 -11.33 -2.02
CA ALA A 21 -0.34 -11.74 -1.53
C ALA A 21 -1.12 -10.57 -0.90
N GLY A 22 -0.45 -9.64 -0.23
CA GLY A 22 -1.05 -8.41 0.29
C GLY A 22 -1.57 -7.46 -0.78
N SER A 23 -1.14 -7.60 -2.04
CA SER A 23 -1.69 -6.81 -3.16
C SER A 23 -2.98 -7.39 -3.74
N LEU A 24 -3.28 -8.67 -3.48
CA LEU A 24 -4.41 -9.37 -4.08
C LEU A 24 -5.77 -8.71 -3.78
N PRO A 25 -6.08 -8.32 -2.52
CA PRO A 25 -7.38 -7.71 -2.25
C PRO A 25 -7.55 -6.36 -2.94
N PHE A 26 -6.47 -5.58 -3.12
CA PHE A 26 -6.51 -4.34 -3.89
C PHE A 26 -6.87 -4.60 -5.35
N ILE A 27 -6.20 -5.56 -6.01
CA ILE A 27 -6.45 -5.92 -7.41
C ILE A 27 -7.88 -6.41 -7.57
N MET A 28 -8.31 -7.32 -6.68
CA MET A 28 -9.65 -7.91 -6.72
C MET A 28 -10.73 -6.83 -6.59
N LEU A 29 -10.65 -5.97 -5.59
CA LEU A 29 -11.65 -4.93 -5.32
C LEU A 29 -11.67 -3.87 -6.44
N ALA A 30 -10.51 -3.43 -6.91
CA ALA A 30 -10.43 -2.50 -8.04
C ALA A 30 -10.98 -3.14 -9.34
N GLY A 31 -10.70 -4.42 -9.59
CA GLY A 31 -11.24 -5.16 -10.72
C GLY A 31 -12.76 -5.30 -10.68
N LEU A 32 -13.34 -5.55 -9.50
CA LEU A 32 -14.79 -5.54 -9.30
C LEU A 32 -15.41 -4.17 -9.61
N MET A 33 -14.77 -3.08 -9.18
CA MET A 33 -15.22 -1.72 -9.49
C MET A 33 -15.16 -1.41 -10.98
N VAL A 34 -14.08 -1.79 -11.67
CA VAL A 34 -13.98 -1.67 -13.14
C VAL A 34 -15.10 -2.46 -13.82
N PHE A 35 -15.32 -3.71 -13.41
CA PHE A 35 -16.38 -4.55 -13.96
C PHE A 35 -17.76 -3.93 -13.75
N ALA A 36 -18.05 -3.43 -12.54
CA ALA A 36 -19.31 -2.74 -12.24
C ALA A 36 -19.55 -1.53 -13.13
N HIS A 37 -18.51 -0.71 -13.32
CA HIS A 37 -18.55 0.48 -14.17
C HIS A 37 -18.80 0.12 -15.64
N LEU A 38 -18.10 -0.88 -16.18
CA LEU A 38 -18.25 -1.29 -17.58
C LEU A 38 -19.62 -1.91 -17.90
N ASN A 39 -20.26 -2.57 -16.91
CA ASN A 39 -21.60 -3.15 -17.09
C ASN A 39 -22.73 -2.14 -16.82
N GLY A 40 -22.41 -0.87 -16.54
CA GLY A 40 -23.40 0.19 -16.32
C GLY A 40 -24.25 0.02 -15.06
N ALA A 41 -23.85 -0.88 -14.16
CA ALA A 41 -24.61 -1.15 -12.95
C ALA A 41 -24.38 -0.08 -11.86
N GLY A 42 -23.34 0.75 -11.99
CA GLY A 42 -22.89 1.70 -10.96
C GLY A 42 -21.98 1.02 -9.93
N LEU A 43 -21.03 1.73 -9.32
CA LEU A 43 -20.04 1.18 -8.38
C LEU A 43 -20.68 0.67 -7.09
N GLU A 44 -21.87 1.17 -6.76
CA GLU A 44 -22.65 0.77 -5.59
C GLU A 44 -23.52 -0.48 -5.80
N SER A 45 -23.77 -0.88 -7.05
CA SER A 45 -24.65 -2.02 -7.35
C SER A 45 -24.02 -3.39 -7.13
N VAL A 46 -22.68 -3.46 -7.14
CA VAL A 46 -21.95 -4.71 -6.93
C VAL A 46 -21.64 -4.83 -5.45
N SER A 47 -22.58 -5.36 -4.68
CA SER A 47 -22.32 -5.69 -3.28
C SER A 47 -21.57 -7.03 -3.18
N LEU A 48 -20.38 -7.02 -2.58
CA LEU A 48 -19.70 -8.25 -2.21
C LEU A 48 -20.21 -8.67 -0.83
N ALA A 49 -21.11 -9.66 -0.78
CA ALA A 49 -21.75 -10.10 0.46
C ALA A 49 -22.42 -8.95 1.25
N GLY A 50 -23.02 -7.97 0.56
CA GLY A 50 -23.65 -6.80 1.17
C GLY A 50 -22.70 -5.64 1.49
N LEU A 51 -21.41 -5.74 1.16
CA LEU A 51 -20.44 -4.67 1.34
C LEU A 51 -20.12 -3.95 0.02
N TYR A 52 -20.10 -2.62 0.09
CA TYR A 52 -19.70 -1.77 -1.02
C TYR A 52 -18.18 -1.89 -1.29
N PRO A 53 -17.76 -2.23 -2.53
CA PRO A 53 -16.36 -2.53 -2.84
C PRO A 53 -15.39 -1.44 -2.43
N ALA A 54 -15.79 -0.18 -2.60
CA ALA A 54 -14.94 0.97 -2.32
C ALA A 54 -14.76 1.22 -0.81
N HIS A 55 -15.77 0.89 0.02
CA HIS A 55 -15.63 0.91 1.48
C HIS A 55 -14.66 -0.19 1.95
N VAL A 56 -14.79 -1.40 1.38
CA VAL A 56 -13.87 -2.51 1.67
C VAL A 56 -12.45 -2.19 1.22
N PHE A 57 -12.30 -1.51 0.07
CA PHE A 57 -11.00 -1.06 -0.43
C PHE A 57 -10.32 -0.12 0.57
N ILE A 58 -11.03 0.91 1.03
CA ILE A 58 -10.52 1.87 2.04
C ILE A 58 -10.18 1.17 3.35
N ALA A 59 -11.05 0.28 3.83
CA ALA A 59 -10.81 -0.48 5.05
C ALA A 59 -9.53 -1.33 4.96
N TYR A 60 -9.37 -2.05 3.85
CA TYR A 60 -8.17 -2.84 3.61
C TYR A 60 -6.91 -1.97 3.47
N SER A 61 -6.98 -0.85 2.74
CA SER A 61 -5.92 0.15 2.66
C SER A 61 -5.46 0.59 4.05
N ALA A 62 -6.39 0.94 4.93
CA ALA A 62 -6.08 1.41 6.28
C ALA A 62 -5.38 0.32 7.13
N VAL A 63 -5.83 -0.94 7.03
CA VAL A 63 -5.21 -2.07 7.73
C VAL A 63 -3.78 -2.31 7.25
N ILE A 64 -3.53 -2.34 5.95
CA ILE A 64 -2.18 -2.57 5.42
C ILE A 64 -1.26 -1.39 5.72
N LEU A 65 -1.79 -0.16 5.62
CA LEU A 65 -1.03 1.05 5.89
C LEU A 65 -0.61 1.13 7.37
N THR A 66 -1.50 0.79 8.31
CA THR A 66 -1.19 0.71 9.75
C THR A 66 -0.25 -0.44 10.08
N PHE A 67 -0.45 -1.63 9.50
CA PHE A 67 0.48 -2.75 9.62
C PHE A 67 1.90 -2.34 9.22
N LEU A 68 2.01 -1.63 8.09
CA LEU A 68 3.29 -1.17 7.59
C LEU A 68 3.88 -0.04 8.44
N GLY A 69 3.04 0.86 8.95
CA GLY A 69 3.41 1.84 9.97
C GLY A 69 3.96 1.17 11.23
N GLY A 70 3.40 0.03 11.65
CA GLY A 70 3.90 -0.74 12.79
C GLY A 70 5.32 -1.27 12.58
N ALA A 71 5.68 -1.67 11.35
CA ALA A 71 7.03 -2.11 11.03
C ALA A 71 8.11 -1.03 11.23
N LEU A 72 7.75 0.26 11.24
CA LEU A 72 8.69 1.36 11.52
C LEU A 72 9.21 1.31 12.96
N TRP A 73 8.49 0.70 13.91
CA TRP A 73 8.95 0.57 15.29
C TRP A 73 10.16 -0.36 15.43
N GLU A 74 10.27 -1.38 14.58
CA GLU A 74 11.46 -2.22 14.55
C GLU A 74 12.65 -1.47 13.95
N ARG A 75 12.39 -0.71 12.89
CA ARG A 75 13.42 0.08 12.20
C ARG A 75 13.94 1.23 13.05
N SER A 76 13.08 1.87 13.84
CA SER A 76 13.48 2.93 14.77
C SER A 76 14.45 2.40 15.83
N ARG A 77 14.23 1.20 16.39
CA ARG A 77 15.16 0.56 17.32
C ARG A 77 16.53 0.28 16.70
N ARG A 78 16.54 -0.13 15.41
CA ARG A 78 17.79 -0.34 14.66
C ARG A 78 18.52 1.00 14.42
N ALA A 79 17.79 2.05 14.05
CA ALA A 79 18.35 3.39 13.84
C ALA A 79 18.91 4.00 15.12
N GLU A 80 18.23 3.81 16.26
CA GLU A 80 18.67 4.22 17.58
C GLU A 80 19.96 3.50 17.98
N SER A 81 20.02 2.18 17.78
CA SER A 81 21.23 1.37 18.02
C SER A 81 22.41 1.78 17.12
N GLY A 82 22.13 2.31 15.93
CA GLY A 82 23.11 2.84 14.98
C GLY A 82 23.54 4.28 15.22
N GLY A 83 23.14 4.90 16.34
CA GLY A 83 23.52 6.27 16.72
C GLY A 83 22.71 7.39 16.07
N SER A 84 21.62 7.07 15.35
CA SER A 84 20.77 8.05 14.66
C SER A 84 19.44 8.28 15.41
N SER A 85 19.53 8.93 16.58
CA SER A 85 18.38 9.12 17.49
C SER A 85 17.25 9.98 16.91
N ASP A 86 17.56 11.01 16.11
CA ASP A 86 16.53 11.86 15.50
C ASP A 86 15.74 11.13 14.40
N LEU A 87 16.40 10.27 13.64
CA LEU A 87 15.76 9.41 12.63
C LEU A 87 14.81 8.41 13.30
N ALA A 88 15.24 7.80 14.42
CA ALA A 88 14.42 6.89 15.20
C ALA A 88 13.14 7.58 15.71
N LYS A 89 13.25 8.80 16.24
CA LYS A 89 12.08 9.61 16.66
C LYS A 89 11.16 9.93 15.49
N ALA A 90 11.71 10.36 14.35
CA ALA A 90 10.94 10.67 13.16
C ALA A 90 10.12 9.47 12.66
N MET A 91 10.69 8.25 12.68
CA MET A 91 9.98 7.02 12.31
C MET A 91 8.79 6.70 13.23
N ILE A 92 8.94 6.91 14.54
CA ILE A 92 7.86 6.69 15.50
C ILE A 92 6.73 7.70 15.28
N VAL A 93 7.07 8.97 15.08
CA VAL A 93 6.08 10.02 14.77
C VAL A 93 5.35 9.69 13.48
N LEU A 94 6.07 9.30 12.42
CA LEU A 94 5.48 8.93 11.13
C LEU A 94 4.55 7.72 11.25
N SER A 95 4.94 6.69 12.00
CA SER A 95 4.11 5.50 12.26
C SER A 95 2.75 5.87 12.85
N ASN A 96 2.74 6.71 13.90
CA ASN A 96 1.52 7.14 14.56
C ASN A 96 0.70 8.09 13.67
N PHE A 97 1.36 9.02 12.98
CA PHE A 97 0.70 9.94 12.07
C PHE A 97 -0.05 9.20 10.94
N VAL A 98 0.61 8.21 10.35
CA VAL A 98 0.02 7.35 9.32
C VAL A 98 -1.14 6.52 9.88
N ALA A 99 -1.03 6.00 11.10
CA ALA A 99 -2.12 5.25 11.73
C ALA A 99 -3.35 6.13 12.02
N LEU A 100 -3.14 7.36 12.52
CA LEU A 100 -4.21 8.33 12.74
C LEU A 100 -4.85 8.78 11.43
N THR A 101 -4.05 8.95 10.37
CA THR A 101 -4.56 9.27 9.03
C THR A 101 -5.40 8.13 8.48
N ALA A 102 -4.95 6.88 8.63
CA ALA A 102 -5.69 5.70 8.21
C ALA A 102 -7.04 5.61 8.94
N TRP A 103 -7.05 5.83 10.26
CA TRP A 103 -8.28 5.87 11.05
C TRP A 103 -9.21 7.01 10.62
N ALA A 104 -8.68 8.22 10.40
CA ALA A 104 -9.47 9.35 9.90
C ALA A 104 -10.08 9.07 8.51
N CYS A 105 -9.37 8.34 7.64
CA CYS A 105 -9.88 7.93 6.32
C CYS A 105 -11.08 6.98 6.44
N LEU A 106 -11.12 6.11 7.46
CA LEU A 106 -12.29 5.27 7.73
C LEU A 106 -13.51 6.11 8.11
N LEU A 107 -13.31 7.16 8.91
CA LEU A 107 -14.39 8.09 9.27
C LEU A 107 -14.86 8.89 8.05
N LEU A 108 -13.94 9.42 7.25
CA LEU A 108 -14.25 10.15 6.02
C LEU A 108 -15.06 9.31 5.02
N ALA A 109 -14.79 8.01 4.94
CA ALA A 109 -15.55 7.09 4.08
C ALA A 109 -17.03 7.00 4.47
N THR A 110 -17.40 7.32 5.72
CA THR A 110 -18.81 7.30 6.18
C THR A 110 -19.57 8.61 5.94
N VAL A 111 -18.87 9.69 5.57
CA VAL A 111 -19.49 11.03 5.45
C VAL A 111 -20.20 11.22 4.11
N GLY A 112 -19.63 10.68 3.03
CA GLY A 112 -20.19 10.78 1.68
C GLY A 112 -19.16 10.55 0.58
N ALA A 113 -19.64 10.37 -0.65
CA ALA A 113 -18.83 9.93 -1.79
C ALA A 113 -17.65 10.85 -2.12
N THR A 114 -17.80 12.19 -2.04
CA THR A 114 -16.69 13.14 -2.27
C THR A 114 -15.59 13.00 -1.22
N MET A 115 -15.95 12.81 0.05
CA MET A 115 -14.98 12.61 1.15
C MET A 115 -14.27 11.27 1.03
N MET A 116 -14.93 10.29 0.43
CA MET A 116 -14.38 8.97 0.17
C MET A 116 -13.29 9.00 -0.91
N ILE A 117 -13.45 9.80 -1.97
CA ILE A 117 -12.38 10.07 -2.95
C ILE A 117 -11.17 10.69 -2.25
N PHE A 118 -11.42 11.68 -1.38
CA PHE A 118 -10.35 12.31 -0.60
C PHE A 118 -9.63 11.29 0.32
N ALA A 119 -10.38 10.40 0.97
CA ALA A 119 -9.82 9.32 1.78
C ALA A 119 -8.91 8.37 0.97
N VAL A 120 -9.33 7.98 -0.25
CA VAL A 120 -8.50 7.16 -1.15
C VAL A 120 -7.19 7.89 -1.51
N CYS A 121 -7.26 9.18 -1.85
CA CYS A 121 -6.08 9.98 -2.15
C CYS A 121 -5.13 10.12 -0.94
N LEU A 122 -5.67 10.35 0.26
CA LEU A 122 -4.88 10.43 1.49
C LEU A 122 -4.19 9.10 1.81
N LEU A 123 -4.89 7.97 1.64
CA LEU A 123 -4.33 6.63 1.85
C LEU A 123 -3.17 6.36 0.86
N ALA A 124 -3.33 6.74 -0.41
CA ALA A 124 -2.25 6.66 -1.40
C ALA A 124 -1.02 7.48 -0.98
N GLY A 125 -1.25 8.70 -0.48
CA GLY A 125 -0.20 9.54 0.10
C GLY A 125 0.50 8.90 1.30
N GLY A 126 -0.25 8.21 2.16
CA GLY A 126 0.29 7.42 3.28
C GLY A 126 1.20 6.29 2.83
N PHE A 127 0.83 5.53 1.80
CA PHE A 127 1.72 4.50 1.24
C PHE A 127 3.01 5.09 0.67
N LEU A 128 2.90 6.25 0.00
CA LEU A 128 4.04 6.93 -0.58
C LEU A 128 4.96 7.52 0.51
N SER A 129 4.42 8.03 1.62
CA SER A 129 5.22 8.56 2.73
C SER A 129 6.04 7.46 3.42
N LEU A 130 5.50 6.24 3.54
CA LEU A 130 6.25 5.09 4.07
C LEU A 130 7.35 4.61 3.11
N LEU A 131 7.11 4.66 1.80
CA LEU A 131 8.16 4.38 0.81
C LEU A 131 9.24 5.47 0.83
N TRP A 132 8.85 6.73 1.01
CA TRP A 132 9.77 7.84 1.16
C TRP A 132 10.64 7.69 2.42
N ALA A 133 10.05 7.25 3.54
CA ALA A 133 10.78 6.96 4.76
C ALA A 133 11.80 5.83 4.56
N ASP A 134 11.44 4.79 3.79
CA ASP A 134 12.36 3.71 3.40
C ASP A 134 13.57 4.26 2.62
N VAL A 135 13.35 5.24 1.73
CA VAL A 135 14.42 5.87 0.94
C VAL A 135 15.28 6.82 1.80
N MET A 136 14.68 7.61 2.69
CA MET A 136 15.38 8.63 3.49
C MET A 136 16.27 8.04 4.58
N THR A 137 15.88 6.88 5.12
CA THR A 137 16.62 6.17 6.17
C THR A 137 17.96 5.63 5.66
N GLU A 138 18.04 5.36 4.37
CA GLU A 138 19.21 4.74 3.75
C GLU A 138 20.04 5.81 3.04
N SER A 139 21.28 6.03 3.50
CA SER A 139 22.26 6.93 2.84
C SER A 139 22.30 6.70 1.32
N ARG A 140 22.56 7.74 0.52
CA ARG A 140 22.63 7.65 -0.98
C ARG A 140 23.50 6.51 -1.50
N TYR A 141 24.51 6.07 -0.74
CA TYR A 141 25.37 4.93 -1.06
C TYR A 141 24.69 3.56 -0.81
N PHE A 142 23.75 3.52 0.13
CA PHE A 142 22.89 2.38 0.44
C PHE A 142 21.58 2.38 -0.35
N THR A 143 21.09 3.49 -0.91
CA THR A 143 19.95 3.48 -1.86
C THR A 143 20.22 2.54 -3.05
N LEU A 144 21.47 2.50 -3.53
CA LEU A 144 21.96 1.50 -4.50
C LEU A 144 21.85 0.07 -3.96
N LYS A 145 22.10 -0.13 -2.67
CA LYS A 145 21.96 -1.42 -1.97
C LYS A 145 20.50 -1.80 -1.73
N LEU A 146 19.61 -0.83 -1.49
CA LEU A 146 18.16 -1.02 -1.36
C LEU A 146 17.53 -1.45 -2.69
N LEU A 147 17.94 -0.82 -3.79
CA LEU A 147 17.59 -1.25 -5.15
C LEU A 147 18.25 -2.58 -5.54
N SER A 148 19.43 -2.90 -4.98
CA SER A 148 20.07 -4.21 -5.17
C SER A 148 19.44 -5.33 -4.33
N SER A 149 18.76 -4.96 -3.22
CA SER A 149 18.14 -5.92 -2.31
C SER A 149 16.77 -6.32 -2.87
N SER A 150 16.55 -7.63 -2.96
CA SER A 150 15.28 -8.19 -3.41
C SER A 150 14.07 -7.66 -2.61
N TYR A 151 14.28 -7.23 -1.35
CA TYR A 151 13.23 -6.66 -0.51
C TYR A 151 12.87 -5.21 -0.89
N GLY A 152 13.86 -4.37 -1.18
CA GLY A 152 13.61 -2.97 -1.55
C GLY A 152 12.90 -2.84 -2.89
N LEU A 153 13.31 -3.64 -3.88
CA LEU A 153 12.64 -3.68 -5.19
C LEU A 153 11.20 -4.19 -5.08
N MET A 154 10.96 -5.20 -4.24
CA MET A 154 9.61 -5.69 -3.93
C MET A 154 8.73 -4.58 -3.34
N ARG A 155 9.25 -3.81 -2.38
CA ARG A 155 8.53 -2.69 -1.74
C ARG A 155 8.13 -1.61 -2.74
N VAL A 156 9.07 -1.18 -3.59
CA VAL A 156 8.77 -0.20 -4.66
C VAL A 156 7.70 -0.74 -5.60
N ARG A 157 7.86 -1.98 -6.09
CA ARG A 157 6.91 -2.60 -7.02
C ARG A 157 5.49 -2.67 -6.45
N ILE A 158 5.34 -3.18 -5.23
CA ILE A 158 4.04 -3.34 -4.58
C ILE A 158 3.43 -1.96 -4.28
N THR A 159 4.20 -1.02 -3.71
CA THR A 159 3.68 0.31 -3.41
C THR A 159 3.26 1.05 -4.68
N SER A 160 4.04 0.97 -5.76
CA SER A 160 3.65 1.56 -7.06
C SER A 160 2.37 0.93 -7.60
N LEU A 161 2.23 -0.40 -7.54
CA LEU A 161 0.98 -1.08 -7.92
C LEU A 161 -0.21 -0.60 -7.09
N VAL A 162 -0.07 -0.55 -5.77
CA VAL A 162 -1.14 -0.12 -4.85
C VAL A 162 -1.53 1.34 -5.13
N VAL A 163 -0.56 2.23 -5.35
CA VAL A 163 -0.83 3.64 -5.68
C VAL A 163 -1.56 3.77 -7.01
N LEU A 164 -1.17 3.01 -8.04
CA LEU A 164 -1.88 2.98 -9.32
C LEU A 164 -3.33 2.51 -9.16
N LEU A 165 -3.57 1.50 -8.32
CA LEU A 165 -4.93 1.03 -8.01
C LEU A 165 -5.74 2.08 -7.25
N HIS A 166 -5.14 2.85 -6.35
CA HIS A 166 -5.83 3.98 -5.69
C HIS A 166 -6.21 5.06 -6.70
N ILE A 167 -5.32 5.41 -7.64
CA ILE A 167 -5.63 6.38 -8.71
C ILE A 167 -6.78 5.88 -9.58
N LEU A 168 -6.75 4.60 -9.97
CA LEU A 168 -7.83 3.98 -10.73
C LEU A 168 -9.17 4.05 -10.00
N VAL A 169 -9.20 3.63 -8.73
CA VAL A 169 -10.42 3.68 -7.89
C VAL A 169 -10.94 5.11 -7.74
N ALA A 170 -10.05 6.07 -7.45
CA ALA A 170 -10.41 7.47 -7.34
C ALA A 170 -10.98 8.03 -8.66
N ALA A 171 -10.40 7.65 -9.80
CA ALA A 171 -10.90 8.06 -11.12
C ALA A 171 -12.29 7.47 -11.42
N LEU A 172 -12.52 6.19 -11.12
CA LEU A 172 -13.84 5.56 -11.29
C LEU A 172 -14.91 6.23 -10.44
N MET A 173 -14.60 6.49 -9.17
CA MET A 173 -15.51 7.19 -8.26
C MET A 173 -15.80 8.63 -8.73
N PHE A 174 -14.78 9.33 -9.20
CA PHE A 174 -14.95 10.68 -9.74
C PHE A 174 -15.81 10.70 -10.99
N LEU A 175 -15.66 9.72 -11.88
CA LEU A 175 -16.48 9.61 -13.08
C LEU A 175 -17.95 9.36 -12.72
N GLU A 176 -18.23 8.47 -11.77
CA GLU A 176 -19.61 8.19 -11.35
C GLU A 176 -20.32 9.39 -10.70
N LEU A 177 -19.59 10.25 -10.00
CA LEU A 177 -20.17 11.49 -9.45
C LEU A 177 -20.58 12.51 -10.53
N ASN A 178 -20.08 12.38 -11.75
CA ASN A 178 -20.31 13.32 -12.84
C ASN A 178 -21.23 12.76 -13.94
N VAL A 179 -21.79 11.56 -13.75
CA VAL A 179 -22.79 10.92 -14.64
C VAL A 179 -24.18 11.13 -14.04
#